data_AF-A0A1F9MCN9-F1
#
_entry.id   AF-A0A1F9MCN9-F1
#
_cell.length_a   1.000
_cell.length_b   1.000
_cell.length_c   1.000
_cell.angle_alpha   90.00
_cell.angle_beta   90.00
_cell.angle_gamma   90.00
#
_symmetry.space_group_name_H-M   'P 1'
#
loop_
_entity.id
_entity.type
_entity.pdbx_description
1 polymer ?
#
loop_
_entity_poly.entity_id
_entity_poly.type
_entity_poly.pdbx_seq_one_letter_code
_entity_poly.pdbx_strand_id
1 'polypeptide(L)' 'MKPDGASRMAKILTLGTLGVEIAAAVVAPLLLGWSADRHFASSPYGVLAGAVVGFFAAFAVLLRLKKFFEKLR' A
#
# COMPACT_ATOMS: atom_id res chain seq x y z
N MET A 1 -28.08 -20.40 -0.30
CA MET A 1 -27.78 -19.52 0.85
C MET A 1 -27.78 -18.07 0.38
N LYS A 2 -28.67 -17.22 0.91
CA LYS A 2 -28.67 -15.78 0.63
C LYS A 2 -27.44 -15.19 1.35
N PRO A 3 -26.56 -14.42 0.68
CA PRO A 3 -25.39 -13.86 1.35
C PRO A 3 -25.86 -12.99 2.51
N ASP A 4 -25.43 -13.32 3.72
CA ASP A 4 -25.79 -12.55 4.90
C ASP A 4 -25.23 -11.12 4.78
N GLY A 5 -25.94 -10.13 5.34
CA GLY A 5 -25.51 -8.73 5.26
C GLY A 5 -24.16 -8.45 5.92
N ALA A 6 -23.80 -9.20 6.96
CA ALA A 6 -22.53 -9.10 7.67
C ALA A 6 -21.35 -9.57 6.82
N SER A 7 -21.50 -10.63 6.01
CA SER A 7 -20.53 -11.13 5.04
C SER A 7 -20.19 -10.09 3.98
N ARG A 8 -21.18 -9.28 3.55
CA ARG A 8 -20.94 -8.15 2.62
C ARG A 8 -20.16 -7.03 3.29
N MET A 9 -20.53 -6.67 4.52
CA MET A 9 -19.81 -5.62 5.27
C MET A 9 -18.36 -6.01 5.57
N ALA A 10 -18.11 -7.25 5.96
CA ALA A 10 -16.75 -7.75 6.19
C ALA A 10 -15.86 -7.63 4.94
N LYS A 11 -16.39 -7.98 3.76
CA LYS A 11 -15.66 -7.79 2.48
C LYS A 11 -15.36 -6.32 2.19
N ILE A 12 -16.32 -5.43 2.39
CA ILE A 12 -16.14 -3.98 2.15
C ILE A 12 -15.08 -3.41 3.10
N LEU A 13 -15.13 -3.78 4.38
CA LEU A 13 -14.13 -3.36 5.37
C LEU A 13 -12.74 -3.88 5.01
N THR A 14 -12.63 -5.15 4.58
CA THR A 14 -11.36 -5.75 4.18
C THR A 14 -10.76 -5.05 2.95
N LEU A 15 -11.59 -4.70 1.96
CA LEU A 15 -11.15 -3.92 0.80
C LEU A 15 -10.71 -2.51 1.19
N GLY A 16 -11.43 -1.87 2.11
CA GLY A 16 -11.09 -0.55 2.64
C GLY A 16 -9.74 -0.54 3.36
N THR A 17 -9.50 -1.52 4.25
CA THR A 17 -8.20 -1.66 4.93
C THR A 17 -7.06 -1.88 3.95
N LEU A 18 -7.31 -2.61 2.86
CA LEU A 18 -6.30 -2.86 1.84
C LEU A 18 -5.92 -1.61 1.06
N GLY A 19 -6.92 -0.79 0.71
CA GLY A 19 -6.70 0.49 0.05
C GLY A 19 -5.83 1.41 0.91
N VAL A 20 -6.09 1.45 2.22
CA VAL A 20 -5.29 2.21 3.18
C VAL A 20 -3.86 1.67 3.28
N GLU A 21 -3.67 0.36 3.33
CA GLU A 21 -2.35 -0.27 3.40
C GLU A 21 -1.49 0.05 2.16
N ILE A 22 -2.08 -0.01 0.96
CA ILE A 22 -1.40 0.35 -0.29
C ILE A 22 -1.07 1.84 -0.32
N ALA A 23 -2.02 2.71 0.05
CA ALA A 23 -1.78 4.15 0.09
C ALA A 23 -0.65 4.49 1.08
N ALA A 24 -0.65 3.90 2.27
CA ALA A 24 0.40 4.08 3.26
C ALA A 24 1.76 3.58 2.77
N ALA A 25 1.79 2.44 2.06
CA ALA A 25 3.02 1.88 1.48
C ALA A 25 3.69 2.81 0.46
N VAL A 26 2.91 3.66 -0.24
CA VAL A 26 3.43 4.65 -1.20
C VAL A 26 3.74 5.99 -0.52
N VAL A 27 2.82 6.50 0.29
CA VAL A 27 2.91 7.83 0.89
C VAL A 27 4.03 7.91 1.92
N ALA A 28 4.22 6.88 2.75
CA ALA A 28 5.26 6.89 3.78
C ALA A 28 6.68 7.09 3.22
N PRO A 29 7.17 6.28 2.26
CA PRO A 29 8.51 6.48 1.72
C PRO A 29 8.64 7.76 0.87
N LEU A 30 7.57 8.23 0.24
CA LEU A 30 7.58 9.55 -0.43
C LEU A 30 7.77 10.70 0.57
N LEU A 31 7.05 10.67 1.70
CA LEU A 31 7.21 11.68 2.75
C LEU A 31 8.59 11.63 3.40
N LEU A 32 9.13 10.43 3.62
CA LEU A 32 10.50 10.25 4.11
C LEU A 32 11.53 10.80 3.10
N GLY A 33 11.35 10.50 1.81
CA GLY A 33 12.19 11.02 0.73
C GLY A 33 12.15 12.54 0.64
N TRP A 34 10.96 13.13 0.76
CA TRP A 34 10.77 14.58 0.78
C TRP A 34 11.44 15.24 1.99
N SER A 35 11.29 14.64 3.18
CA SER A 35 11.93 15.14 4.39
C SER A 35 13.47 15.09 4.28
N ALA A 36 14.01 13.99 3.75
CA ALA A 36 15.44 13.84 3.49
C ALA A 36 15.94 14.88 2.48
N ASP A 37 15.22 15.10 1.38
CA ASP A 37 15.58 16.12 0.39
C ASP A 37 15.61 17.52 0.98
N ARG A 38 14.69 17.83 1.89
CA ARG A 38 14.66 19.12 2.58
C ARG A 38 15.81 19.28 3.57
N HIS A 39 16.27 18.20 4.19
CA HIS A 39 17.35 18.23 5.18
C HIS A 39 18.75 18.29 4.54
N PHE A 40 18.95 17.55 3.44
CA PHE A 40 20.26 17.43 2.77
C PHE A 40 20.42 18.33 1.54
N ALA A 41 19.40 19.15 1.21
CA ALA A 41 19.33 19.93 -0.02
C ALA A 41 19.57 19.09 -1.30
N SER A 42 19.28 17.79 -1.22
CA SER A 42 19.52 16.79 -2.26
C SER A 42 18.33 16.61 -3.20
N SER A 43 17.43 17.59 -3.26
CA SER A 43 16.22 17.46 -4.07
C SER A 43 16.59 17.35 -5.55
N PRO A 44 16.00 16.42 -6.33
CA PRO A 44 14.85 15.54 -6.01
C PRO A 44 15.22 14.07 -5.73
N TYR A 45 16.45 13.75 -5.33
CA TYR A 45 16.93 12.37 -5.26
C TYR A 45 16.26 11.53 -4.17
N GLY A 46 15.97 12.12 -3.00
CA GLY A 46 15.28 11.47 -1.90
C GLY A 46 13.82 11.15 -2.23
N VAL A 47 13.09 12.08 -2.86
CA VAL A 47 11.72 11.82 -3.35
C VAL A 47 11.73 10.73 -4.43
N LEU A 48 12.69 10.73 -5.35
CA LEU A 48 12.83 9.68 -6.38
C LEU A 48 13.08 8.31 -5.75
N ALA A 49 14.02 8.21 -4.80
CA ALA A 49 14.28 6.98 -4.07
C ALA A 49 13.03 6.52 -3.28
N GLY A 50 12.35 7.44 -2.62
CA GLY A 50 11.10 7.19 -1.92
C GLY A 50 9.99 6.67 -2.84
N ALA A 51 9.86 7.21 -4.04
CA ALA A 51 8.90 6.75 -5.03
C ALA A 51 9.17 5.31 -5.49
N VAL A 52 10.44 4.98 -5.76
CA VAL A 52 10.86 3.62 -6.15
C VAL A 52 10.57 2.63 -5.02
N VAL A 53 10.96 2.96 -3.79
CA VAL A 53 10.68 2.12 -2.61
C VAL A 53 9.17 1.95 -2.41
N GLY A 54 8.40 3.03 -2.50
CA GLY A 54 6.94 3.00 -2.35
C GLY A 54 6.25 2.14 -3.40
N PHE A 55 6.72 2.18 -4.65
CA PHE A 55 6.23 1.31 -5.71
C PHE A 55 6.45 -0.17 -5.39
N PHE A 56 7.67 -0.56 -5.01
CA PHE A 56 7.95 -1.96 -4.65
C PHE A 56 7.22 -2.41 -3.37
N ALA A 57 7.06 -1.52 -2.39
CA ALA A 57 6.30 -1.80 -1.18
C ALA A 57 4.82 -2.05 -1.49
N ALA A 58 4.18 -1.18 -2.29
CA ALA A 58 2.81 -1.35 -2.74
C ALA A 58 2.64 -2.64 -3.56
N PHE A 59 3.60 -2.94 -4.45
CA PHE A 59 3.60 -4.17 -5.23
C PHE A 59 3.69 -5.42 -4.33
N ALA A 60 4.52 -5.40 -3.28
CA ALA A 60 4.61 -6.50 -2.33
C ALA A 60 3.29 -6.71 -1.55
N VAL A 61 2.59 -5.62 -1.18
CA VAL A 61 1.26 -5.69 -0.55
C VAL A 61 0.25 -6.33 -1.51
N LEU A 62 0.26 -5.95 -2.79
CA LEU A 62 -0.58 -6.57 -3.82
C LEU A 62 -0.29 -8.06 -4.02
N LEU A 63 0.98 -8.47 -4.01
CA LEU A 63 1.36 -9.88 -4.14
C LEU A 63 0.92 -10.74 -2.95
N ARG A 64 0.88 -10.18 -1.73
CA ARG A 64 0.29 -10.88 -0.57
C ARG A 64 -1.19 -11.17 -0.81
N LEU A 65 -1.90 -10.25 -1.45
CA LEU A 65 -3.31 -10.44 -1.81
C LEU A 65 -3.51 -11.61 -2.77
N LYS A 66 -2.66 -11.70 -3.80
CA LYS A 66 -2.74 -12.78 -4.79
C LYS A 66 -2.51 -14.14 -4.13
N LYS A 67 -1.48 -14.28 -3.28
CA LYS A 67 -1.23 -15.53 -2.54
C LYS A 67 -2.39 -15.92 -1.63
N PHE A 68 -3.07 -14.95 -1.02
CA PHE A 68 -4.26 -15.22 -0.22
C PHE A 68 -5.42 -15.78 -1.06
N PHE A 69 -5.68 -15.19 -2.22
CA PHE A 69 -6.72 -15.68 -3.15
C PHE A 69 -6.36 -17.00 -3.85
N GLU A 70 -5.08 -17.23 -4.19
CA GLU A 70 -4.62 -18.51 -4.76
C GLU A 70 -4.76 -19.66 -3.78
N LYS A 71 -4.56 -19.40 -2.48
CA LYS A 71 -4.69 -20.42 -1.42
C LYS A 71 -6.16 -20.79 -1.10
N LEU A 72 -7.12 -20.03 -1.61
CA LEU A 72 -8.57 -20.25 -1.44
C LEU A 72 -9.22 -20.96 -2.65
N ARG A 73 -8.44 -21.30 -3.68
CA ARG A 73 -8.87 -22.07 -4.85
C ARG A 73 -8.41 -23.52 -4.73
#